data_AF-A0A1F2SBA9-F1
#
_entry.id   AF-A0A1F2SBA9-F1
#
_cell.length_a   1.000
_cell.length_b   1.000
_cell.length_c   1.000
_cell.angle_alpha   90.00
_cell.angle_beta   90.00
_cell.angle_gamma   90.00
#
_symmetry.space_group_name_H-M   'P 1'
#
loop_
_entity.id
_entity.type
_entity.pdbx_description
1 polymer ?
#
loop_
_entity_poly.entity_id
_entity_poly.type
_entity_poly.pdbx_seq_one_letter_code
_entity_poly.pdbx_strand_id
1 'polypeptide(L)'
;MTQGTLKAAIKRGALVAAANWPVTLIQASADSLFKLLLAAPLIGGVFLVALAVGSEPSALIVLESREMLATFTAALLAQPVVLVVFLLAIGVVAVGGSLFVFLLKGGTVAILVRSEREAGPLEEPPLHVSAVARASRFSVDAYVASAWNLFPRYARLGCVLMGVYLVSALAYLGVVTTRDAGSGWGATAAATAVFVLWITVVNLLYLLVQIVVAAEDCGVAAAVRRVAAFLRHERRHVVAVFSLVLAIVVAATGASVLATAALGLVAFVPFIGLAALPLQLLAWLLRSLVFQYLGLASVGAYLKLYREFSGAQLLRCPGSGSPVPVHG
;
A
#
# COMPACT_ATOMS: atom_id res chain seq x y z
N MET A 1 -7.31 -25.14 12.29
CA MET A 1 -8.25 -24.60 11.30
C MET A 1 -8.09 -25.36 9.99
N THR A 2 -9.17 -25.86 9.42
CA THR A 2 -9.20 -26.62 8.15
C THR A 2 -9.14 -25.66 6.94
N GLN A 3 -8.66 -26.11 5.79
CA GLN A 3 -8.58 -25.32 4.54
C GLN A 3 -9.87 -24.53 4.20
N GLY A 4 -11.03 -25.04 4.64
CA GLY A 4 -12.31 -24.35 4.49
C GLY A 4 -12.35 -22.96 5.13
N THR A 5 -11.75 -22.77 6.29
CA THR A 5 -11.76 -21.49 7.03
C THR A 5 -10.97 -20.38 6.33
N LEU A 6 -9.81 -20.71 5.75
CA LEU A 6 -8.99 -19.78 4.97
C LEU A 6 -9.69 -19.33 3.69
N LYS A 7 -10.23 -20.29 2.92
CA LYS A 7 -10.98 -20.00 1.69
C LYS A 7 -12.15 -19.08 1.98
N ALA A 8 -12.85 -19.35 3.07
CA ALA A 8 -14.03 -18.59 3.44
C ALA A 8 -13.65 -17.16 3.89
N ALA A 9 -12.59 -16.99 4.68
CA ALA A 9 -12.06 -15.66 5.06
C ALA A 9 -11.70 -14.78 3.87
N ILE A 10 -11.03 -15.35 2.86
CA ILE A 10 -10.66 -14.63 1.63
C ILE A 10 -11.91 -14.30 0.81
N LYS A 11 -12.84 -15.26 0.68
CA LYS A 11 -14.11 -15.04 -0.03
C LYS A 11 -14.90 -13.90 0.60
N ARG A 12 -15.01 -13.85 1.93
CA ARG A 12 -15.68 -12.76 2.65
C ARG A 12 -14.97 -11.44 2.47
N GLY A 13 -13.65 -11.40 2.60
CA GLY A 13 -12.86 -10.19 2.37
C GLY A 13 -13.08 -9.63 0.96
N ALA A 14 -13.06 -10.50 -0.05
CA ALA A 14 -13.33 -10.14 -1.44
C ALA A 14 -14.77 -9.61 -1.63
N LEU A 15 -15.78 -10.28 -1.06
CA LEU A 15 -17.17 -9.85 -1.17
C LEU A 15 -17.44 -8.52 -0.47
N VAL A 16 -16.83 -8.28 0.69
CA VAL A 16 -16.94 -7.01 1.42
C VAL A 16 -16.25 -5.89 0.64
N ALA A 17 -15.07 -6.14 0.06
CA ALA A 17 -14.39 -5.17 -0.80
C ALA A 17 -15.19 -4.86 -2.07
N ALA A 18 -15.83 -5.87 -2.67
CA ALA A 18 -16.67 -5.71 -3.85
C ALA A 18 -17.95 -4.92 -3.55
N ALA A 19 -18.60 -5.20 -2.41
CA ALA A 19 -19.77 -4.46 -1.95
C ALA A 19 -19.47 -2.97 -1.75
N ASN A 20 -18.24 -2.65 -1.33
CA ASN A 20 -17.77 -1.30 -1.08
C ASN A 20 -16.81 -0.80 -2.18
N TRP A 21 -17.11 -1.12 -3.44
CA TRP A 21 -16.32 -0.69 -4.61
C TRP A 21 -15.99 0.82 -4.67
N PRO A 22 -16.82 1.78 -4.17
CA PRO A 22 -16.43 3.19 -4.20
C PRO A 22 -15.16 3.47 -3.41
N VAL A 23 -14.92 2.72 -2.32
CA VAL A 23 -13.72 2.84 -1.50
C VAL A 23 -12.47 2.40 -2.28
N THR A 24 -12.59 1.35 -3.09
CA THR A 24 -11.51 0.89 -3.99
C THR A 24 -11.14 1.97 -4.99
N LEU A 25 -12.12 2.66 -5.57
CA LEU A 25 -11.87 3.76 -6.49
C LEU A 25 -11.25 4.97 -5.80
N ILE A 26 -11.76 5.36 -4.63
CA ILE A 26 -11.19 6.48 -3.87
C ILE A 26 -9.70 6.21 -3.57
N GLN A 27 -9.38 5.00 -3.10
CA GLN A 27 -7.99 4.65 -2.78
C GLN A 27 -7.11 4.54 -4.03
N ALA A 28 -7.62 4.00 -5.14
CA ALA A 28 -6.87 3.94 -6.40
C ALA A 28 -6.59 5.33 -6.98
N SER A 29 -7.58 6.23 -6.92
CA SER A 29 -7.45 7.62 -7.36
C SER A 29 -6.47 8.39 -6.47
N ALA A 30 -6.51 8.18 -5.15
CA ALA A 30 -5.58 8.79 -4.21
C ALA A 30 -4.13 8.37 -4.44
N ASP A 31 -3.89 7.07 -4.64
CA ASP A 31 -2.55 6.54 -4.92
C ASP A 31 -2.01 7.06 -6.25
N SER A 32 -2.88 7.13 -7.28
CA SER A 32 -2.52 7.69 -8.59
C SER A 32 -2.22 9.20 -8.50
N LEU A 33 -3.04 9.96 -7.77
CA LEU A 33 -2.84 11.39 -7.55
C LEU A 33 -1.55 11.65 -6.78
N PHE A 34 -1.26 10.86 -5.74
CA PHE A 34 -0.01 10.96 -4.98
C PHE A 34 1.23 10.74 -5.88
N LYS A 35 1.20 9.70 -6.72
CA LYS A 35 2.26 9.41 -7.68
C LYS A 35 2.44 10.55 -8.69
N LEU A 36 1.33 11.11 -9.18
CA LEU A 36 1.36 12.24 -10.12
C LEU A 36 1.92 13.50 -9.45
N LEU A 37 1.51 13.79 -8.22
CA LEU A 37 2.04 14.92 -7.44
C LEU A 37 3.55 14.78 -7.21
N LEU A 38 4.04 13.58 -6.89
CA LEU A 38 5.48 13.32 -6.76
C LEU A 38 6.25 13.45 -8.08
N ALA A 39 5.61 13.21 -9.24
CA ALA A 39 6.25 13.37 -10.53
C ALA A 39 6.65 14.83 -10.81
N ALA A 40 5.85 15.81 -10.35
CA ALA A 40 6.10 17.22 -10.59
C ALA A 40 7.47 17.73 -10.05
N PRO A 41 7.82 17.57 -8.76
CA PRO A 41 9.13 17.99 -8.27
C PRO A 41 10.28 17.14 -8.85
N LEU A 42 10.03 15.88 -9.21
CA LEU A 42 11.05 15.05 -9.87
C LEU A 42 11.39 15.59 -11.26
N ILE A 43 10.37 15.86 -12.09
CA ILE A 43 10.55 16.45 -13.41
C ILE A 43 11.18 17.84 -13.27
N GLY A 44 10.65 18.67 -12.38
CA GLY A 44 11.21 20.01 -12.10
C GLY A 44 12.68 19.96 -11.67
N GLY A 45 13.07 18.96 -10.86
CA GLY A 45 14.46 18.75 -10.47
C GLY A 45 15.38 18.43 -11.64
N VAL A 46 14.94 17.57 -12.58
CA VAL A 46 15.69 17.28 -13.82
C VAL A 46 15.94 18.56 -14.61
N PHE A 47 14.91 19.41 -14.78
CA PHE A 47 15.07 20.71 -15.43
C PHE A 47 16.00 21.64 -14.66
N LEU A 48 15.89 21.69 -13.34
CA LEU A 48 16.75 22.52 -12.50
C LEU A 48 18.22 22.12 -12.66
N VAL A 49 18.52 20.82 -12.66
CA VAL A 49 19.88 20.33 -12.90
C VAL A 49 20.38 20.63 -14.31
N ALA A 50 19.53 20.51 -15.33
CA ALA A 50 19.87 20.92 -16.69
C ALA A 50 20.34 22.38 -16.75
N LEU A 51 19.56 23.27 -16.14
CA LEU A 51 19.88 24.70 -16.04
C LEU A 51 21.15 24.95 -15.23
N ALA A 52 21.35 24.22 -14.12
CA ALA A 52 22.51 24.37 -13.24
C ALA A 52 23.83 23.92 -13.90
N VAL A 53 23.78 22.92 -14.78
CA VAL A 53 24.93 22.41 -15.56
C VAL A 53 25.17 23.25 -16.82
N GLY A 54 24.23 24.11 -17.20
CA GLY A 54 24.30 24.90 -18.44
C GLY A 54 24.07 24.06 -19.69
N SER A 55 23.47 22.88 -19.56
CA SER A 55 23.16 21.97 -20.67
C SER A 55 21.72 22.15 -21.13
N GLU A 56 21.47 21.97 -22.44
CA GLU A 56 20.10 21.93 -22.95
C GLU A 56 19.37 20.69 -22.37
N PRO A 57 18.11 20.82 -21.91
CA PRO A 57 17.35 19.69 -21.33
C PRO A 57 17.24 18.49 -22.28
N SER A 58 17.25 18.74 -23.59
CA SER A 58 17.28 17.74 -24.67
C SER A 58 18.53 16.87 -24.64
N ALA A 59 19.69 17.44 -24.30
CA ALA A 59 20.96 16.70 -24.22
C ALA A 59 20.97 15.70 -23.07
N LEU A 60 20.34 16.04 -21.93
CA LEU A 60 20.20 15.15 -20.78
C LEU A 60 19.29 13.95 -21.06
N ILE A 61 18.28 14.10 -21.92
CA ILE A 61 17.33 13.03 -22.28
C ILE A 61 17.99 11.94 -23.15
N VAL A 62 19.09 12.27 -23.85
CA VAL A 62 19.80 11.34 -24.74
C VAL A 62 20.83 10.47 -23.98
N LEU A 63 21.25 10.89 -22.78
CA LEU A 63 22.20 10.14 -21.97
C LEU A 63 21.63 8.79 -21.50
N GLU A 64 22.50 7.78 -21.36
CA GLU A 64 22.11 6.54 -20.71
C GLU A 64 21.66 6.82 -19.27
N SER A 65 20.64 6.08 -18.81
CA SER A 65 20.03 6.26 -17.48
C SER A 65 21.05 6.31 -16.32
N ARG A 66 22.16 5.57 -16.43
CA ARG A 66 23.25 5.58 -15.44
C ARG A 66 24.06 6.88 -15.46
N GLU A 67 24.41 7.35 -16.65
CA GLU A 67 25.18 8.59 -16.84
C GLU A 67 24.37 9.82 -16.45
N MET A 68 23.07 9.81 -16.76
CA MET A 68 22.12 10.82 -16.31
C MET A 68 22.07 10.89 -14.78
N LEU A 69 21.95 9.75 -14.10
CA LEU A 69 21.94 9.67 -12.63
C LEU A 69 23.25 10.17 -12.00
N ALA A 70 24.40 9.79 -12.56
CA ALA A 70 25.70 10.23 -12.08
C ALA A 70 25.90 11.74 -12.26
N THR A 71 25.52 12.26 -13.43
CA THR A 71 25.58 13.70 -13.73
C THR A 71 24.66 14.49 -12.81
N PHE A 72 23.44 13.99 -12.59
CA PHE A 72 22.45 14.62 -11.72
C PHE A 72 22.92 14.70 -10.27
N THR A 73 23.45 13.60 -9.75
CA THR A 73 23.99 13.57 -8.38
C THR A 73 25.21 14.46 -8.21
N ALA A 74 26.16 14.45 -9.16
CA ALA A 74 27.32 15.32 -9.13
C ALA A 74 26.95 16.81 -9.18
N ALA A 75 26.02 17.18 -10.07
CA ALA A 75 25.56 18.56 -10.21
C ALA A 75 24.83 19.09 -8.97
N LEU A 76 23.96 18.26 -8.36
CA LEU A 76 23.28 18.64 -7.12
C LEU A 76 24.24 18.76 -5.95
N LEU A 77 25.23 17.88 -5.84
CA LEU A 77 26.24 17.95 -4.77
C LEU A 77 27.14 19.19 -4.91
N ALA A 78 27.40 19.63 -6.16
CA ALA A 78 28.15 20.85 -6.42
C ALA A 78 27.36 22.13 -6.08
N GLN A 79 26.02 22.08 -6.05
CA GLN A 79 25.16 23.22 -5.74
C GLN A 79 24.26 22.95 -4.52
N PRO A 80 24.75 23.17 -3.28
CA PRO A 80 24.05 22.78 -2.07
C PRO A 80 22.69 23.47 -1.89
N VAL A 81 22.55 24.73 -2.36
CA VAL A 81 21.28 25.46 -2.30
C VAL A 81 20.23 24.80 -3.18
N VAL A 82 20.60 24.41 -4.40
CA VAL A 82 19.71 23.70 -5.34
C VAL A 82 19.28 22.37 -4.77
N LEU A 83 20.22 21.60 -4.20
CA LEU A 83 19.92 20.34 -3.53
C LEU A 83 18.92 20.53 -2.38
N VAL A 84 19.11 21.53 -1.51
CA VAL A 84 18.19 21.81 -0.40
C VAL A 84 16.80 22.17 -0.92
N VAL A 85 16.68 23.04 -1.92
CA VAL A 85 15.38 23.43 -2.50
C VAL A 85 14.69 22.23 -3.15
N PHE A 86 15.43 21.40 -3.88
CA PHE A 86 14.91 20.17 -4.50
C PHE A 86 14.42 19.17 -3.44
N LEU A 87 15.20 18.94 -2.39
CA LEU A 87 14.81 18.06 -1.28
C LEU A 87 13.61 18.62 -0.50
N LEU A 88 13.52 19.93 -0.30
CA LEU A 88 12.36 20.58 0.30
C LEU A 88 11.10 20.40 -0.57
N ALA A 89 11.20 20.58 -1.89
CA ALA A 89 10.08 20.38 -2.80
C ALA A 89 9.57 18.93 -2.75
N ILE A 90 10.47 17.94 -2.80
CA ILE A 90 10.12 16.53 -2.62
C ILE A 90 9.50 16.30 -1.23
N GLY A 91 10.12 16.83 -0.18
CA GLY A 91 9.66 16.67 1.20
C GLY A 91 8.25 17.20 1.42
N VAL A 92 7.94 18.39 0.92
CA VAL A 92 6.60 19.01 1.02
C VAL A 92 5.55 18.14 0.34
N VAL A 93 5.81 17.70 -0.90
CA VAL A 93 4.88 16.86 -1.65
C VAL A 93 4.75 15.47 -1.01
N ALA A 94 5.86 14.87 -0.58
CA ALA A 94 5.86 13.56 0.04
C ALA A 94 5.10 13.57 1.36
N VAL A 95 5.32 14.57 2.23
CA VAL A 95 4.63 14.69 3.53
C VAL A 95 3.16 15.03 3.32
N GLY A 96 2.84 16.07 2.55
CA GLY A 96 1.46 16.50 2.30
C GLY A 96 0.63 15.42 1.61
N GLY A 97 1.19 14.81 0.56
CA GLY A 97 0.57 13.71 -0.16
C GLY A 97 0.40 12.45 0.69
N SER A 98 1.38 12.11 1.55
CA SER A 98 1.24 10.98 2.47
C SER A 98 0.15 11.21 3.50
N LEU A 99 0.07 12.41 4.09
CA LEU A 99 -1.00 12.78 5.02
C LEU A 99 -2.37 12.65 4.38
N PHE A 100 -2.52 13.12 3.13
CA PHE A 100 -3.75 12.95 2.36
C PHE A 100 -4.11 11.46 2.16
N VAL A 101 -3.14 10.63 1.76
CA VAL A 101 -3.36 9.18 1.62
C VAL A 101 -3.72 8.54 2.95
N PHE A 102 -3.11 8.95 4.07
CA PHE A 102 -3.43 8.42 5.40
C PHE A 102 -4.85 8.78 5.85
N LEU A 103 -5.32 9.99 5.56
CA LEU A 103 -6.70 10.42 5.80
C LEU A 103 -7.69 9.50 5.06
N LEU A 104 -7.48 9.31 3.76
CA LEU A 104 -8.34 8.46 2.93
C LEU A 104 -8.27 6.99 3.34
N LYS A 105 -7.10 6.52 3.76
CA LYS A 105 -6.92 5.15 4.26
C LYS A 105 -7.68 4.94 5.59
N GLY A 106 -7.74 5.95 6.45
CA GLY A 106 -8.56 5.92 7.67
C GLY A 106 -10.04 5.67 7.38
N GLY A 107 -10.63 6.47 6.48
CA GLY A 107 -12.02 6.29 6.06
C GLY A 107 -12.27 4.92 5.41
N THR A 108 -11.33 4.48 4.58
CA THR A 108 -11.39 3.18 3.87
C THR A 108 -11.46 2.01 4.85
N VAL A 109 -10.52 1.93 5.79
CA VAL A 109 -10.48 0.83 6.76
C VAL A 109 -11.69 0.86 7.69
N ALA A 110 -12.16 2.05 8.10
CA ALA A 110 -13.36 2.18 8.93
C ALA A 110 -14.62 1.63 8.26
N ILE A 111 -14.84 1.96 6.98
CA ILE A 111 -15.97 1.41 6.22
C ILE A 111 -15.86 -0.11 6.10
N LEU A 112 -14.67 -0.65 5.81
CA LEU A 112 -14.47 -2.10 5.75
C LEU A 112 -14.75 -2.79 7.09
N VAL A 113 -14.27 -2.22 8.20
CA VAL A 113 -14.54 -2.73 9.55
C VAL A 113 -16.04 -2.75 9.83
N ARG A 114 -16.76 -1.66 9.51
CA ARG A 114 -18.20 -1.57 9.72
C ARG A 114 -18.98 -2.54 8.85
N SER A 115 -18.65 -2.62 7.56
CA SER A 115 -19.24 -3.58 6.64
C SER A 115 -19.01 -5.03 7.08
N GLU A 116 -17.82 -5.36 7.57
CA GLU A 116 -17.52 -6.70 8.06
C GLU A 116 -18.32 -7.04 9.33
N ARG A 117 -18.51 -6.06 10.23
CA ARG A 117 -19.34 -6.20 11.44
C ARG A 117 -20.78 -6.53 11.13
N GLU A 118 -21.36 -5.87 10.14
CA GLU A 118 -22.80 -5.92 9.84
C GLU A 118 -23.16 -6.90 8.71
N ALA A 119 -22.17 -7.44 7.99
CA ALA A 119 -22.35 -8.29 6.82
C ALA A 119 -23.12 -9.62 7.05
N GLY A 120 -23.17 -10.13 8.28
CA GLY A 120 -23.76 -11.45 8.57
C GLY A 120 -23.01 -12.62 7.90
N PRO A 121 -23.63 -13.80 7.73
CA PRO A 121 -23.03 -14.95 7.04
C PRO A 121 -23.06 -14.74 5.51
N LEU A 122 -21.99 -14.12 4.96
CA LEU A 122 -21.80 -13.93 3.51
C LEU A 122 -21.20 -15.14 2.79
N GLU A 123 -20.61 -16.07 3.54
CA GLU A 123 -19.79 -17.14 2.97
C GLU A 123 -20.62 -18.35 2.52
N GLU A 124 -21.79 -18.51 3.15
CA GLU A 124 -22.74 -19.58 2.91
C GLU A 124 -23.53 -19.34 1.60
N PRO A 125 -23.57 -20.31 0.69
CA PRO A 125 -24.44 -20.23 -0.48
C PRO A 125 -25.92 -20.30 -0.06
N PRO A 126 -26.85 -19.71 -0.81
CA PRO A 126 -26.67 -18.99 -2.09
C PRO A 126 -26.20 -17.53 -1.94
N LEU A 127 -25.26 -17.12 -2.81
CA LEU A 127 -24.80 -15.73 -2.92
C LEU A 127 -25.86 -14.87 -3.62
N HIS A 128 -26.79 -14.32 -2.86
CA HIS A 128 -27.75 -13.35 -3.40
C HIS A 128 -27.13 -11.95 -3.47
N VAL A 129 -27.50 -11.20 -4.52
CA VAL A 129 -27.14 -9.77 -4.67
C VAL A 129 -27.58 -8.97 -3.44
N SER A 130 -28.68 -9.35 -2.80
CA SER A 130 -29.16 -8.76 -1.54
C SER A 130 -28.20 -8.97 -0.37
N ALA A 131 -27.47 -10.09 -0.30
CA ALA A 131 -26.46 -10.32 0.72
C ALA A 131 -25.25 -9.40 0.54
N VAL A 132 -24.81 -9.18 -0.72
CA VAL A 132 -23.76 -8.21 -1.06
C VAL A 132 -24.23 -6.77 -0.82
N ALA A 133 -25.48 -6.45 -1.15
CA ALA A 133 -26.07 -5.14 -0.90
C ALA A 133 -26.14 -4.81 0.60
N ARG A 134 -26.44 -5.78 1.47
CA ARG A 134 -26.38 -5.60 2.94
C ARG A 134 -24.97 -5.30 3.45
N ALA A 135 -23.94 -5.83 2.79
CA ALA A 135 -22.55 -5.56 3.13
C ALA A 135 -22.07 -4.18 2.64
N SER A 136 -22.78 -3.55 1.70
CA SER A 136 -22.50 -2.19 1.24
C SER A 136 -22.95 -1.20 2.31
N ARG A 137 -21.99 -0.58 2.99
CA ARG A 137 -22.22 0.44 4.03
C ARG A 137 -21.50 1.75 3.73
N PHE A 138 -21.04 1.89 2.49
CA PHE A 138 -20.44 3.13 2.05
C PHE A 138 -21.49 4.24 2.02
N SER A 139 -21.30 5.25 2.86
CA SER A 139 -21.89 6.58 2.69
C SER A 139 -20.80 7.62 2.78
N VAL A 140 -20.95 8.72 2.05
CA VAL A 140 -19.96 9.79 2.00
C VAL A 140 -19.77 10.40 3.39
N ASP A 141 -20.87 10.67 4.11
CA ASP A 141 -20.82 11.25 5.45
C ASP A 141 -20.10 10.35 6.45
N ALA A 142 -20.39 9.05 6.44
CA ALA A 142 -19.73 8.09 7.33
C ALA A 142 -18.25 7.95 6.98
N TYR A 143 -17.90 7.98 5.69
CA TYR A 143 -16.52 7.93 5.25
C TYR A 143 -15.73 9.15 5.71
N VAL A 144 -16.27 10.36 5.49
CA VAL A 144 -15.62 11.63 5.87
C VAL A 144 -15.48 11.73 7.39
N ALA A 145 -16.54 11.45 8.15
CA ALA A 145 -16.48 11.47 9.61
C ALA A 145 -15.44 10.47 10.16
N SER A 146 -15.41 9.25 9.62
CA SER A 146 -14.45 8.22 10.04
C SER A 146 -13.02 8.58 9.66
N ALA A 147 -12.82 9.19 8.48
CA ALA A 147 -11.52 9.67 8.03
C ALA A 147 -10.95 10.70 9.02
N TRP A 148 -11.73 11.70 9.40
CA TRP A 148 -11.32 12.72 10.36
C TRP A 148 -11.04 12.15 11.76
N ASN A 149 -11.89 11.26 12.25
CA ASN A 149 -11.73 10.66 13.58
C ASN A 149 -10.46 9.79 13.69
N LEU A 150 -10.14 9.02 12.64
CA LEU A 150 -8.96 8.15 12.62
C LEU A 150 -7.69 8.85 12.16
N PHE A 151 -7.80 10.03 11.53
CA PHE A 151 -6.68 10.74 10.93
C PHE A 151 -5.49 10.96 11.88
N PRO A 152 -5.64 11.45 13.13
CA PRO A 152 -4.48 11.69 13.99
C PRO A 152 -3.69 10.42 14.29
N ARG A 153 -4.39 9.29 14.46
CA ARG A 153 -3.79 7.99 14.75
C ARG A 153 -3.10 7.41 13.51
N TYR A 154 -3.74 7.55 12.35
CA TYR A 154 -3.21 7.11 11.06
C TYR A 154 -2.02 7.95 10.61
N ALA A 155 -2.05 9.27 10.82
CA ALA A 155 -0.94 10.16 10.57
C ALA A 155 0.27 9.82 11.44
N ARG A 156 0.07 9.55 12.74
CA ARG A 156 1.18 9.13 13.62
C ARG A 156 1.79 7.80 13.18
N LEU A 157 0.96 6.81 12.84
CA LEU A 157 1.42 5.54 12.27
C LEU A 157 2.20 5.75 10.98
N GLY A 158 1.68 6.60 10.10
CA GLY A 158 2.30 6.95 8.83
C GLY A 158 3.65 7.63 8.97
N CYS A 159 3.80 8.57 9.93
CA CYS A 159 5.08 9.20 10.23
C CYS A 159 6.11 8.18 10.75
N VAL A 160 5.69 7.25 11.62
CA VAL A 160 6.57 6.17 12.08
C VAL A 160 7.01 5.30 10.90
N LEU A 161 6.08 4.94 10.01
CA LEU A 161 6.38 4.15 8.81
C LEU A 161 7.36 4.88 7.89
N MET A 162 7.15 6.19 7.66
CA MET A 162 8.04 7.01 6.85
C MET A 162 9.46 7.07 7.44
N GLY A 163 9.56 7.20 8.76
CA GLY A 163 10.85 7.12 9.47
C GLY A 163 11.54 5.76 9.29
N VAL A 164 10.80 4.66 9.42
CA VAL A 164 11.32 3.30 9.17
C VAL A 164 11.79 3.14 7.73
N TYR A 165 11.06 3.67 6.75
CA TYR A 165 11.45 3.65 5.34
C TYR A 165 12.71 4.46 5.08
N LEU A 166 12.82 5.65 5.65
CA LEU A 166 14.01 6.48 5.52
C LEU A 166 15.24 5.75 6.08
N VAL A 167 15.15 5.22 7.31
CA VAL A 167 16.24 4.47 7.93
C VAL A 167 16.59 3.21 7.12
N SER A 168 15.59 2.47 6.65
CA SER A 168 15.80 1.26 5.85
C SER A 168 16.47 1.59 4.51
N ALA A 169 16.05 2.67 3.85
CA ALA A 169 16.63 3.11 2.59
C ALA A 169 18.09 3.56 2.76
N LEU A 170 18.39 4.32 3.82
CA LEU A 170 19.76 4.73 4.14
C LEU A 170 20.66 3.53 4.47
N ALA A 171 20.15 2.56 5.24
CA ALA A 171 20.87 1.32 5.53
C ALA A 171 21.15 0.50 4.25
N TYR A 172 20.15 0.37 3.37
CA TYR A 172 20.32 -0.29 2.08
C TYR A 172 21.35 0.42 1.19
N LEU A 173 21.28 1.75 1.09
CA LEU A 173 22.25 2.55 0.34
C LEU A 173 23.67 2.33 0.88
N GLY A 174 23.87 2.39 2.20
CA GLY A 174 25.18 2.15 2.82
C GLY A 174 25.73 0.75 2.51
N VAL A 175 24.88 -0.28 2.49
CA VAL A 175 25.28 -1.65 2.11
C VAL A 175 25.65 -1.76 0.64
N VAL A 176 24.96 -1.02 -0.25
CA VAL A 176 25.22 -1.07 -1.69
C VAL A 176 26.46 -0.26 -2.06
N THR A 177 26.70 0.89 -1.44
CA THR A 177 27.83 1.78 -1.78
C THR A 177 29.17 1.30 -1.23
N THR A 178 29.18 0.50 -0.15
CA THR A 178 30.40 -0.07 0.43
C THR A 178 30.91 -1.32 -0.30
N ARG A 179 30.21 -1.77 -1.35
CA ARG A 179 30.59 -2.95 -2.13
C ARG A 179 31.52 -2.60 -3.28
N ASP A 180 32.55 -3.43 -3.45
CA ASP A 180 33.46 -3.31 -4.58
C ASP A 180 32.74 -3.54 -5.91
N ALA A 181 33.10 -2.73 -6.92
CA ALA A 181 32.57 -2.82 -8.28
C ALA A 181 32.84 -4.19 -8.96
N GLY A 182 33.77 -4.98 -8.42
CA GLY A 182 34.06 -6.35 -8.86
C GLY A 182 33.21 -7.45 -8.20
N SER A 183 32.39 -7.11 -7.20
CA SER A 183 31.45 -8.08 -6.61
C SER A 183 30.34 -8.41 -7.62
N GLY A 184 30.19 -9.70 -7.95
CA GLY A 184 29.21 -10.13 -8.95
C GLY A 184 27.79 -9.63 -8.64
N TRP A 185 27.03 -9.33 -9.70
CA TRP A 185 25.65 -8.80 -9.64
C TRP A 185 24.72 -9.56 -8.67
N GLY A 186 24.98 -10.85 -8.42
CA GLY A 186 24.23 -11.69 -7.50
C GLY A 186 24.18 -11.16 -6.06
N ALA A 187 25.25 -10.56 -5.55
CA ALA A 187 25.26 -10.03 -4.18
C ALA A 187 24.36 -8.78 -4.04
N THR A 188 24.37 -7.91 -5.05
CA THR A 188 23.47 -6.75 -5.13
C THR A 188 22.03 -7.22 -5.28
N ALA A 189 21.77 -8.18 -6.18
CA ALA A 189 20.44 -8.77 -6.35
C ALA A 189 19.90 -9.41 -5.05
N ALA A 190 20.74 -10.15 -4.32
CA ALA A 190 20.37 -10.74 -3.04
C ALA A 190 20.07 -9.67 -1.98
N ALA A 191 20.87 -8.60 -1.90
CA ALA A 191 20.60 -7.49 -0.98
C ALA A 191 19.30 -6.76 -1.31
N THR A 192 19.01 -6.52 -2.60
CA THR A 192 17.74 -5.98 -3.05
C THR A 192 16.58 -6.89 -2.66
N ALA A 193 16.71 -8.20 -2.84
CA ALA A 193 15.68 -9.17 -2.46
C ALA A 193 15.41 -9.17 -0.95
N VAL A 194 16.46 -9.12 -0.12
CA VAL A 194 16.34 -9.01 1.35
C VAL A 194 15.67 -7.69 1.74
N PHE A 195 16.06 -6.58 1.11
CA PHE A 195 15.46 -5.28 1.35
C PHE A 195 13.96 -5.25 1.00
N VAL A 196 13.60 -5.81 -0.17
CA VAL A 196 12.19 -5.93 -0.59
C VAL A 196 11.41 -6.80 0.41
N LEU A 197 11.97 -7.93 0.84
CA LEU A 197 11.33 -8.80 1.83
C LEU A 197 11.11 -8.05 3.16
N TRP A 198 12.11 -7.31 3.64
CA TRP A 198 12.04 -6.49 4.85
C TRP A 198 10.93 -5.45 4.76
N ILE A 199 10.89 -4.65 3.70
CA ILE A 199 9.84 -3.64 3.49
C ILE A 199 8.46 -4.29 3.42
N THR A 200 8.36 -5.49 2.86
CA THR A 200 7.09 -6.22 2.79
C THR A 200 6.62 -6.65 4.19
N VAL A 201 7.53 -7.12 5.06
CA VAL A 201 7.21 -7.45 6.46
C VAL A 201 6.78 -6.21 7.25
N VAL A 202 7.49 -5.08 7.08
CA VAL A 202 7.13 -3.80 7.71
C VAL A 202 5.71 -3.36 7.29
N ASN A 203 5.39 -3.47 5.99
CA ASN A 203 4.05 -3.16 5.48
C ASN A 203 2.96 -4.07 6.06
N LEU A 204 3.24 -5.37 6.20
CA LEU A 204 2.30 -6.31 6.81
C LEU A 204 2.00 -5.92 8.26
N LEU A 205 3.04 -5.65 9.06
CA LEU A 205 2.88 -5.23 10.45
C LEU A 205 2.11 -3.91 10.56
N TYR A 206 2.44 -2.95 9.70
CA TYR A 206 1.73 -1.67 9.61
C TYR A 206 0.24 -1.87 9.32
N LEU A 207 -0.09 -2.69 8.33
CA LEU A 207 -1.47 -3.00 7.95
C LEU A 207 -2.25 -3.66 9.09
N LEU A 208 -1.64 -4.62 9.80
CA LEU A 208 -2.27 -5.27 10.97
C LEU A 208 -2.54 -4.28 12.10
N VAL A 209 -1.61 -3.37 12.38
CA VAL A 209 -1.80 -2.34 13.42
C VAL A 209 -2.92 -1.38 13.01
N GLN A 210 -2.99 -0.96 11.74
CA GLN A 210 -4.07 -0.11 11.23
C GLN A 210 -5.45 -0.77 11.40
N ILE A 211 -5.53 -2.07 11.11
CA ILE A 211 -6.74 -2.87 11.29
C ILE A 211 -7.18 -2.87 12.76
N VAL A 212 -6.28 -3.14 13.71
CA VAL A 212 -6.63 -3.18 15.13
C VAL A 212 -7.03 -1.81 15.67
N VAL A 213 -6.33 -0.74 15.26
CA VAL A 213 -6.68 0.63 15.63
C VAL A 213 -8.09 1.00 15.16
N ALA A 214 -8.45 0.64 13.93
CA ALA A 214 -9.78 0.92 13.38
C ALA A 214 -10.86 -0.03 13.90
N ALA A 215 -10.51 -1.29 14.19
CA ALA A 215 -11.45 -2.27 14.72
C ALA A 215 -11.81 -1.98 16.18
N GLU A 216 -10.88 -1.51 16.99
CA GLU A 216 -11.11 -1.40 18.44
C GLU A 216 -11.10 0.03 18.96
N ASP A 217 -11.00 1.02 18.06
CA ASP A 217 -10.87 2.44 18.37
C ASP A 217 -9.80 2.72 19.46
N CYS A 218 -8.72 1.94 19.46
CA CYS A 218 -7.70 1.99 20.49
C CYS A 218 -6.45 2.79 20.06
N GLY A 219 -5.63 3.17 21.06
CA GLY A 219 -4.36 3.84 20.80
C GLY A 219 -3.30 2.94 20.16
N VAL A 220 -2.36 3.53 19.43
CA VAL A 220 -1.31 2.82 18.68
C VAL A 220 -0.52 1.83 19.53
N ALA A 221 -0.13 2.21 20.76
CA ALA A 221 0.62 1.33 21.65
C ALA A 221 -0.19 0.10 22.12
N ALA A 222 -1.50 0.26 22.32
CA ALA A 222 -2.38 -0.86 22.66
C ALA A 222 -2.54 -1.79 21.46
N ALA A 223 -2.74 -1.23 20.26
CA ALA A 223 -2.85 -1.99 19.02
C ALA A 223 -1.59 -2.83 18.74
N VAL A 224 -0.39 -2.27 18.91
CA VAL A 224 0.88 -3.02 18.71
C VAL A 224 0.96 -4.23 19.64
N ARG A 225 0.59 -4.08 20.92
CA ARG A 225 0.59 -5.22 21.87
C ARG A 225 -0.40 -6.30 21.47
N ARG A 226 -1.59 -5.92 20.99
CA ARG A 226 -2.63 -6.85 20.52
C ARG A 226 -2.23 -7.55 19.23
N VAL A 227 -1.65 -6.83 18.27
CA VAL A 227 -1.06 -7.43 17.06
C VAL A 227 0.05 -8.40 17.41
N ALA A 228 0.92 -8.08 18.38
CA ALA A 228 1.95 -9.01 18.83
C ALA A 228 1.38 -10.27 19.51
N ALA A 229 0.27 -10.16 20.24
CA ALA A 229 -0.43 -11.32 20.80
C ALA A 229 -1.10 -12.18 19.70
N PHE A 230 -1.78 -11.52 18.76
CA PHE A 230 -2.42 -12.15 17.60
C PHE A 230 -1.40 -12.86 16.71
N LEU A 231 -0.29 -12.23 16.35
CA LEU A 231 0.74 -12.82 15.50
C LEU A 231 1.43 -14.02 16.17
N ARG A 232 1.55 -14.02 17.50
CA ARG A 232 2.09 -15.17 18.24
C ARG A 232 1.17 -16.38 18.21
N HIS A 233 -0.14 -16.19 18.28
CA HIS A 233 -1.12 -17.28 18.30
C HIS A 233 -1.50 -17.75 16.89
N GLU A 234 -1.69 -16.82 15.96
CA GLU A 234 -2.23 -17.09 14.63
C GLU A 234 -1.20 -16.93 13.50
N ARG A 235 0.10 -17.03 13.82
CA ARG A 235 1.21 -16.82 12.88
C ARG A 235 1.03 -17.58 11.57
N ARG A 236 0.63 -18.85 11.65
CA ARG A 236 0.48 -19.73 10.48
C ARG A 236 -0.60 -19.21 9.53
N HIS A 237 -1.73 -18.75 10.06
CA HIS A 237 -2.84 -18.25 9.25
C HIS A 237 -2.53 -16.88 8.64
N VAL A 238 -1.93 -15.99 9.41
CA VAL A 238 -1.46 -14.69 8.90
C VAL A 238 -0.46 -14.88 7.78
N VAL A 239 0.54 -15.75 7.98
CA VAL A 239 1.55 -16.07 6.95
C VAL A 239 0.90 -16.72 5.74
N ALA A 240 -0.08 -17.60 5.90
CA ALA A 240 -0.75 -18.26 4.77
C ALA A 240 -1.54 -17.27 3.90
N VAL A 241 -2.38 -16.41 4.50
CA VAL A 241 -3.10 -15.34 3.79
C VAL A 241 -2.10 -14.42 3.09
N PHE A 242 -1.07 -13.98 3.82
CA PHE A 242 -0.03 -13.10 3.29
C PHE A 242 0.71 -13.74 2.11
N SER A 243 1.16 -15.00 2.24
CA SER A 243 1.89 -15.69 1.17
C SER A 243 1.04 -15.88 -0.08
N LEU A 244 -0.26 -16.16 0.09
CA LEU A 244 -1.17 -16.31 -1.04
C LEU A 244 -1.38 -14.98 -1.76
N VAL A 245 -1.66 -13.90 -1.01
CA VAL A 245 -1.82 -12.56 -1.57
C VAL A 245 -0.53 -12.11 -2.26
N LEU A 246 0.63 -12.33 -1.62
CA LEU A 246 1.93 -12.01 -2.19
C LEU A 246 2.18 -12.79 -3.49
N ALA A 247 1.90 -14.09 -3.52
CA ALA A 247 2.05 -14.90 -4.73
C ALA A 247 1.17 -14.37 -5.88
N ILE A 248 -0.08 -14.01 -5.59
CA ILE A 248 -0.97 -13.39 -6.58
C ILE A 248 -0.41 -12.05 -7.07
N VAL A 249 0.09 -11.20 -6.18
CA VAL A 249 0.66 -9.90 -6.53
C VAL A 249 1.91 -10.04 -7.39
N VAL A 250 2.80 -10.97 -7.04
CA VAL A 250 4.01 -11.28 -7.82
C VAL A 250 3.63 -11.81 -9.20
N ALA A 251 2.71 -12.76 -9.28
CA ALA A 251 2.24 -13.31 -10.55
C ALA A 251 1.59 -12.23 -11.45
N ALA A 252 0.70 -11.41 -10.88
CA ALA A 252 0.08 -10.29 -11.59
C ALA A 252 1.08 -9.21 -12.01
N THR A 253 2.15 -9.02 -11.22
CA THR A 253 3.27 -8.15 -11.60
C THR A 253 4.06 -8.71 -12.77
N GLY A 254 4.44 -9.98 -12.73
CA GLY A 254 5.09 -10.65 -13.85
C GLY A 254 4.24 -10.60 -15.13
N ALA A 255 2.96 -10.95 -15.04
CA ALA A 255 2.03 -10.91 -16.16
C ALA A 255 1.92 -9.50 -16.79
N SER A 256 1.89 -8.45 -15.96
CA SER A 256 1.83 -7.08 -16.47
C SER A 256 3.13 -6.62 -17.13
N VAL A 257 4.28 -7.05 -16.62
CA VAL A 257 5.57 -6.76 -17.25
C VAL A 257 5.65 -7.44 -18.61
N LEU A 258 5.25 -8.71 -18.68
CA LEU A 258 5.16 -9.46 -19.94
C LEU A 258 4.19 -8.81 -20.93
N ALA A 259 3.01 -8.39 -20.47
CA ALA A 259 2.05 -7.67 -21.30
C ALA A 259 2.61 -6.34 -21.84
N THR A 260 3.33 -5.58 -21.00
CA THR A 260 3.95 -4.31 -21.42
C THR A 260 5.05 -4.56 -22.45
N ALA A 261 5.86 -5.60 -22.28
CA ALA A 261 6.87 -5.99 -23.26
C ALA A 261 6.25 -6.42 -24.60
N ALA A 262 5.18 -7.22 -24.56
CA ALA A 262 4.45 -7.64 -25.77
C ALA A 262 3.82 -6.45 -26.51
N LEU A 263 3.18 -5.52 -25.79
CA LEU A 263 2.63 -4.30 -26.38
C LEU A 263 3.71 -3.38 -26.93
N GLY A 264 4.87 -3.29 -26.27
CA GLY A 264 6.03 -2.55 -26.78
C GLY A 264 6.54 -3.08 -28.11
N LEU A 265 6.47 -4.40 -28.33
CA LEU A 265 6.84 -5.03 -29.60
C LEU A 265 5.85 -4.70 -30.73
N VAL A 266 4.56 -4.59 -30.40
CA VAL A 266 3.49 -4.22 -31.35
C VAL A 266 3.49 -2.72 -31.67
N ALA A 267 3.92 -1.87 -30.73
CA ALA A 267 3.98 -0.42 -30.88
C ALA A 267 4.98 0.06 -31.95
N PHE A 268 5.83 -0.82 -32.49
CA PHE A 268 6.73 -0.51 -33.59
C PHE A 268 5.99 -0.16 -34.90
N VAL A 269 4.72 -0.54 -35.03
CA VAL A 269 3.87 -0.18 -36.17
C VAL A 269 3.10 1.12 -35.87
N PRO A 270 3.32 2.25 -36.59
CA PRO A 270 2.85 3.58 -36.19
C PRO A 270 1.34 3.68 -35.89
N PHE A 271 0.49 3.12 -36.76
CA PHE A 271 -0.97 3.17 -36.60
C PHE A 271 -1.48 2.21 -35.53
N ILE A 272 -0.84 1.05 -35.37
CA ILE A 272 -1.22 0.07 -34.34
C ILE A 272 -0.73 0.53 -32.96
N GLY A 273 0.41 1.21 -32.88
CA GLY A 273 0.94 1.81 -31.66
C GLY A 273 0.01 2.89 -31.09
N LEU A 274 -0.57 3.75 -31.94
CA LEU A 274 -1.58 4.73 -31.51
C LEU A 274 -2.85 4.06 -30.95
N ALA A 275 -3.29 2.96 -31.54
CA ALA A 275 -4.43 2.19 -31.03
C ALA A 275 -4.09 1.39 -29.75
N ALA A 276 -2.82 1.03 -29.55
CA ALA A 276 -2.35 0.33 -28.37
C ALA A 276 -2.27 1.25 -27.13
N LEU A 277 -2.09 2.56 -27.30
CA LEU A 277 -1.99 3.52 -26.19
C LEU A 277 -3.23 3.52 -25.27
N PRO A 278 -4.49 3.65 -25.77
CA PRO A 278 -5.68 3.52 -24.93
C PRO A 278 -5.77 2.18 -24.20
N LEU A 279 -5.41 1.09 -24.89
CA LEU A 279 -5.45 -0.26 -24.30
C LEU A 279 -4.40 -0.42 -23.20
N GLN A 280 -3.22 0.16 -23.37
CA GLN A 280 -2.15 0.16 -22.38
C GLN A 280 -2.53 0.99 -21.15
N LEU A 281 -3.13 2.17 -21.34
CA LEU A 281 -3.67 2.98 -20.25
C LEU A 281 -4.77 2.22 -19.49
N LEU A 282 -5.69 1.56 -20.21
CA LEU A 282 -6.73 0.74 -19.60
C LEU A 282 -6.15 -0.43 -18.81
N ALA A 283 -5.12 -1.10 -19.34
CA ALA A 283 -4.43 -2.18 -18.65
C ALA A 283 -3.73 -1.70 -17.37
N TRP A 284 -3.11 -0.52 -17.39
CA TRP A 284 -2.50 0.10 -16.21
C TRP A 284 -3.53 0.51 -15.17
N LEU A 285 -4.66 1.09 -15.60
CA LEU A 285 -5.77 1.44 -14.72
C LEU A 285 -6.37 0.19 -14.06
N LEU A 286 -6.66 -0.85 -14.86
CA LEU A 286 -7.19 -2.11 -14.37
C LEU A 286 -6.22 -2.78 -13.40
N ARG A 287 -4.92 -2.79 -13.71
CA ARG A 287 -3.87 -3.28 -12.81
C ARG A 287 -3.90 -2.56 -11.45
N SER A 288 -3.94 -1.23 -11.47
CA SER A 288 -4.00 -0.42 -10.25
C SER A 288 -5.24 -0.77 -9.42
N LEU A 289 -6.40 -0.85 -10.08
CA LEU A 289 -7.67 -1.18 -9.44
C LEU A 289 -7.68 -2.60 -8.86
N VAL A 290 -7.16 -3.59 -9.58
CA VAL A 290 -7.10 -4.99 -9.13
C VAL A 290 -6.18 -5.13 -7.93
N PHE A 291 -5.03 -4.47 -7.90
CA PHE A 291 -4.17 -4.49 -6.71
C PHE A 291 -4.82 -3.82 -5.52
N GLN A 292 -5.49 -2.71 -5.76
CA GLN A 292 -6.21 -2.01 -4.71
C GLN A 292 -7.33 -2.89 -4.13
N TYR A 293 -8.07 -3.57 -4.99
CA TYR A 293 -9.09 -4.53 -4.61
C TYR A 293 -8.51 -5.73 -3.83
N LEU A 294 -7.43 -6.35 -4.32
CA LEU A 294 -6.75 -7.45 -3.61
C LEU A 294 -6.23 -7.03 -2.24
N GLY A 295 -5.71 -5.80 -2.13
CA GLY A 295 -5.31 -5.20 -0.86
C GLY A 295 -6.47 -5.12 0.12
N LEU A 296 -7.62 -4.56 -0.30
CA LEU A 296 -8.82 -4.45 0.54
C LEU A 296 -9.42 -5.82 0.88
N ALA A 297 -9.40 -6.78 -0.05
CA ALA A 297 -9.82 -8.14 0.21
C ALA A 297 -8.97 -8.81 1.29
N SER A 298 -7.64 -8.58 1.26
CA SER A 298 -6.74 -9.08 2.31
C SER A 298 -7.03 -8.45 3.67
N VAL A 299 -7.34 -7.14 3.71
CA VAL A 299 -7.77 -6.43 4.94
C VAL A 299 -9.02 -7.08 5.53
N GLY A 300 -10.02 -7.37 4.70
CA GLY A 300 -11.24 -8.07 5.13
C GLY A 300 -10.96 -9.48 5.67
N ALA A 301 -10.04 -10.22 5.05
CA ALA A 301 -9.64 -11.54 5.54
C ALA A 301 -8.93 -11.47 6.90
N TYR A 302 -8.02 -10.51 7.08
CA TYR A 302 -7.36 -10.27 8.38
C TYR A 302 -8.33 -9.83 9.46
N LEU A 303 -9.32 -8.99 9.13
CA LEU A 303 -10.38 -8.58 10.04
C LEU A 303 -11.18 -9.77 10.58
N LYS A 304 -11.56 -10.70 9.70
CA LYS A 304 -12.26 -11.92 10.10
C LYS A 304 -11.42 -12.75 11.08
N LEU A 305 -10.16 -13.03 10.71
CA LEU A 305 -9.23 -13.79 11.56
C LEU A 305 -9.02 -13.12 12.92
N TYR A 306 -8.91 -11.79 12.94
CA TYR A 306 -8.75 -11.02 14.16
C TYR A 306 -9.99 -11.13 15.07
N ARG A 307 -11.21 -11.06 14.51
CA ARG A 307 -12.44 -11.20 15.31
C ARG A 307 -12.60 -12.58 15.91
N GLU A 308 -12.30 -13.63 15.16
CA GLU A 308 -12.36 -15.01 15.68
C GLU A 308 -11.38 -15.20 16.84
N PHE A 309 -10.16 -14.65 16.72
CA PHE A 309 -9.18 -14.63 17.80
C PHE A 309 -9.68 -13.84 19.03
N SER A 310 -10.16 -12.61 18.85
CA SER A 310 -10.66 -11.77 19.95
C SER A 310 -11.88 -12.40 20.65
N GLY A 311 -12.79 -13.03 19.89
CA GLY A 311 -13.93 -13.77 20.43
C GLY A 311 -13.49 -14.98 21.27
N ALA A 312 -12.50 -15.75 20.79
CA ALA A 312 -11.94 -16.87 21.54
C ALA A 312 -11.22 -16.41 22.83
N GLN A 313 -10.59 -15.23 22.81
CA GLN A 313 -9.92 -14.66 23.98
C GLN A 313 -10.92 -14.21 25.06
N LEU A 314 -12.05 -13.60 24.66
CA LEU A 314 -13.14 -13.23 25.57
C LEU A 314 -13.77 -14.46 26.27
N LEU A 315 -13.93 -15.57 25.54
CA LEU A 315 -14.45 -16.82 26.11
C LEU A 315 -13.46 -17.49 27.09
N ARG A 316 -12.15 -17.30 26.89
CA ARG A 316 -11.11 -17.82 27.82
C ARG A 316 -10.94 -16.98 29.08
N CYS A 317 -11.38 -15.72 29.08
CA CYS A 317 -11.27 -14.80 30.22
C CYS A 317 -12.61 -14.07 30.44
N PRO A 318 -13.64 -14.74 30.97
CA PRO A 318 -14.96 -14.13 31.16
C PRO A 318 -15.01 -12.98 32.21
N GLY A 319 -13.89 -12.63 32.84
CA GLY A 319 -13.83 -11.71 34.00
C GLY A 319 -13.36 -10.28 33.76
N SER A 320 -13.02 -9.84 32.53
CA SER A 320 -12.50 -8.48 32.30
C SER A 320 -13.49 -7.50 31.65
N GLY A 321 -14.74 -7.89 31.47
CA GLY A 321 -15.80 -7.05 30.93
C GLY A 321 -16.69 -6.49 32.02
N SER A 322 -16.27 -5.41 32.69
CA SER A 322 -17.25 -4.57 33.38
C SER A 322 -18.14 -3.90 32.32
N PRO A 323 -19.48 -3.98 32.43
CA PRO A 323 -20.37 -3.26 31.53
C PRO A 323 -20.16 -1.76 31.73
N VAL A 324 -19.83 -1.05 30.64
CA VAL A 324 -19.89 0.41 30.61
C VAL A 324 -21.35 0.81 30.84
N PRO A 325 -21.68 1.63 31.86
CA PRO A 325 -23.03 2.08 32.05
C PRO A 325 -23.42 2.97 30.87
N VAL A 326 -24.49 2.57 30.18
CA VAL A 326 -25.23 3.44 29.27
C VAL A 326 -25.92 4.47 30.14
N HIS A 327 -25.36 5.67 30.23
CA HIS A 327 -26.09 6.82 30.75
C HIS A 327 -27.10 7.22 29.67
N GLY A 328 -28.38 7.16 30.04
CA GLY A 328 -29.49 7.75 29.29
C GLY A 328 -29.53 9.27 29.39
#